data_AF-A0A3D3NY75-F1
#
_entry.id   AF-A0A3D3NY75-F1
#
_cell.length_a   1.000
_cell.length_b   1.000
_cell.length_c   1.000
_cell.angle_alpha   90.00
_cell.angle_beta   90.00
_cell.angle_gamma   90.00
#
_symmetry.space_group_name_H-M   'P 1'
#
loop_
_entity.id
_entity.type
_entity.pdbx_description
1 polymer ?
#
loop_
_entity_poly.entity_id
_entity_poly.type
_entity_poly.pdbx_seq_one_letter_code
_entity_poly.pdbx_strand_id
1 'polypeptide(L)' 'TLDYSALVEMRVERFDPDPSGNLVLECAWKKQPVSGADTPFKSFRAEVPVDPSKAPMTGRIAAMNEALARLAREMARGL' A
#
# COMPACT_ATOMS: atom_id res chain seq x y z
N THR A 1 3.22 0.69 29.42
CA THR A 1 2.01 0.16 28.76
C THR A 1 2.01 0.66 27.33
N LEU A 2 1.77 -0.21 26.35
CA LEU A 2 1.76 0.19 24.93
C LEU A 2 0.52 1.07 24.67
N ASP A 3 0.71 2.26 24.12
CA ASP A 3 -0.34 3.26 23.89
C ASP A 3 -1.11 3.02 22.57
N TYR A 4 -1.38 1.75 22.25
CA TYR A 4 -2.09 1.37 21.03
C TYR A 4 -2.99 0.15 21.26
N SER A 5 -4.15 0.14 20.60
CA SER A 5 -5.15 -0.93 20.67
C SER A 5 -5.10 -1.89 19.49
N ALA A 6 -4.40 -1.54 18.41
CA ALA A 6 -4.23 -2.37 17.22
C ALA A 6 -2.94 -2.04 16.46
N LEU A 7 -2.48 -2.99 15.65
CA LEU A 7 -1.37 -2.89 14.72
C LEU A 7 -1.87 -3.05 13.29
N VAL A 8 -1.19 -2.42 12.34
CA VAL A 8 -1.39 -2.69 10.91
C VAL A 8 -0.28 -3.62 10.45
N GLU A 9 -0.64 -4.81 9.97
CA GLU A 9 0.28 -5.73 9.29
C GLU A 9 0.07 -5.61 7.78
N MET A 10 1.16 -5.52 7.03
CA MET A 10 1.15 -5.42 5.58
C MET A 10 2.14 -6.42 4.98
N ARG A 11 1.70 -7.12 3.94
CA ARG A 11 2.48 -8.09 3.17
C ARG A 11 2.52 -7.59 1.73
N VAL A 12 3.66 -7.04 1.33
CA VAL A 12 3.86 -6.53 -0.02
C VAL A 12 4.30 -7.69 -0.90
N GLU A 13 3.50 -7.98 -1.92
CA GLU A 13 3.79 -9.00 -2.94
C GLU A 13 4.51 -8.35 -4.13
N ARG A 14 4.12 -7.11 -4.47
CA ARG A 14 4.70 -6.36 -5.57
C ARG A 14 4.77 -4.86 -5.27
N PHE A 15 5.89 -4.23 -5.60
CA PHE A 15 6.01 -2.77 -5.57
C PHE A 15 7.03 -2.24 -6.59
N ASP A 16 6.74 -2.45 -7.87
CA ASP A 16 7.63 -2.16 -8.98
C ASP A 16 6.86 -1.85 -10.27
N PRO A 17 7.53 -1.26 -11.28
CA PRO A 17 6.92 -1.02 -12.58
C PRO A 17 6.54 -2.32 -13.30
N ASP A 18 5.46 -2.30 -14.06
CA ASP A 18 5.10 -3.35 -15.01
C ASP A 18 5.69 -3.11 -16.40
N PRO A 19 5.55 -4.07 -17.34
CA PRO A 19 6.01 -3.88 -18.72
C PRO A 19 5.34 -2.72 -19.46
N SER A 20 4.21 -2.23 -18.99
CA SER A 20 3.49 -1.06 -19.54
C SER A 20 4.03 0.26 -18.98
N GLY A 21 4.98 0.22 -18.04
CA GLY A 21 5.54 1.39 -17.38
C GLY A 21 4.68 1.93 -16.23
N ASN A 22 3.62 1.23 -15.83
CA ASN A 22 2.82 1.58 -14.66
C ASN A 22 3.52 1.06 -13.41
N LEU A 23 3.55 1.85 -12.35
CA LEU A 23 3.91 1.33 -11.04
C LEU A 23 2.76 0.51 -10.48
N VAL A 24 3.05 -0.72 -10.07
CA VAL A 24 2.08 -1.63 -9.44
C VAL A 24 2.43 -1.79 -7.96
N LEU A 25 1.45 -1.54 -7.09
CA LEU A 25 1.47 -1.96 -5.69
C LEU A 25 0.46 -3.09 -5.52
N GLU A 26 0.93 -4.27 -5.16
CA GLU A 26 0.11 -5.44 -4.83
C GLU A 26 0.49 -5.91 -3.42
N CYS A 27 -0.50 -5.96 -2.53
CA CYS A 27 -0.27 -6.33 -1.15
C CYS A 27 -1.53 -6.88 -0.49
N ALA A 28 -1.33 -7.58 0.63
CA ALA A 28 -2.37 -7.91 1.57
C ALA A 28 -2.14 -7.13 2.88
N TRP A 29 -3.20 -6.63 3.52
CA TRP A 29 -3.09 -5.92 4.80
C TRP A 29 -4.18 -6.34 5.80
N LYS A 30 -3.90 -6.18 7.10
CA LYS A 30 -4.91 -6.35 8.16
C LYS A 30 -4.68 -5.38 9.32
N LYS A 31 -5.75 -5.06 10.05
CA LYS A 31 -5.71 -4.33 11.32
C LYS A 31 -5.85 -5.35 12.44
N GLN A 32 -4.74 -5.74 13.06
CA GLN A 32 -4.71 -6.74 14.13
C GLN A 32 -4.87 -6.09 15.51
N PRO A 33 -5.94 -6.37 16.26
CA PRO A 33 -6.04 -5.96 17.66
C PRO A 33 -4.88 -6.54 18.48
N VAL A 34 -4.37 -5.77 19.45
CA VAL A 34 -3.30 -6.25 20.37
C VAL A 34 -3.77 -7.38 21.28
N SER A 35 -5.09 -7.50 21.45
CA SER A 35 -5.76 -8.54 22.21
C SER A 35 -7.03 -8.98 21.48
N GLY A 36 -7.33 -10.27 21.49
CA GLY A 36 -8.52 -10.83 20.85
C GLY A 36 -8.17 -11.75 19.69
N ALA A 37 -9.14 -11.96 18.80
CA ALA A 37 -9.00 -12.87 17.66
C ALA A 37 -8.14 -12.28 16.53
N ASP A 38 -7.56 -13.17 15.72
CA ASP A 38 -6.87 -12.79 14.50
C ASP A 38 -7.86 -12.22 13.47
N THR A 39 -7.43 -11.22 12.72
CA THR A 39 -8.24 -10.60 11.67
C THR A 39 -7.79 -11.08 10.29
N PRO A 40 -8.73 -11.29 9.35
CA PRO A 40 -8.38 -11.73 8.01
C PRO A 40 -7.65 -10.62 7.24
N PHE A 41 -6.75 -11.04 6.35
CA PHE A 41 -6.12 -10.14 5.38
C PHE A 41 -7.11 -9.66 4.32
N LYS A 42 -6.95 -8.40 3.93
CA LYS A 42 -7.62 -7.76 2.80
C LYS A 42 -6.60 -7.56 1.69
N SER A 43 -6.89 -8.06 0.50
CA SER A 43 -6.06 -7.83 -0.68
C SER A 43 -6.27 -6.40 -1.20
N PHE A 44 -5.20 -5.81 -1.72
CA PHE A 44 -5.20 -4.49 -2.34
C PHE A 44 -4.26 -4.49 -3.53
N ARG A 45 -4.72 -3.87 -4.63
CA ARG A 45 -3.93 -3.62 -5.82
C ARG A 45 -4.16 -2.21 -6.32
N ALA A 46 -3.10 -1.51 -6.64
CA ALA A 46 -3.13 -0.22 -7.31
C ALA A 46 -2.14 -0.18 -8.46
N GLU A 47 -2.57 0.41 -9.57
CA GLU A 47 -1.74 0.71 -10.73
C GLU A 47 -1.72 2.23 -10.90
N VAL A 48 -0.50 2.79 -10.97
CA VAL A 48 -0.27 4.22 -11.07
C VAL A 48 0.65 4.47 -12.27
N PRO A 49 0.19 5.22 -13.29
CA PRO A 49 1.05 5.54 -14.42
C PRO A 49 2.25 6.36 -13.96
N VAL A 50 3.45 5.99 -14.41
CA VAL A 50 4.66 6.78 -14.17
C VAL A 50 4.67 7.93 -15.16
N ASP A 51 4.74 9.17 -14.65
CA ASP A 51 4.78 10.38 -15.46
C ASP A 51 6.08 10.43 -16.30
N PRO A 52 5.98 10.34 -17.64
CA PRO A 52 7.15 10.31 -18.52
C PRO A 52 7.81 11.69 -18.67
N SER A 53 7.14 12.77 -18.27
CA SER A 53 7.70 14.13 -18.34
C SER A 53 8.73 14.42 -17.25
N LYS A 54 8.80 13.57 -16.22
CA LYS A 54 9.72 13.70 -15.09
C LYS A 54 10.98 12.88 -15.33
N ALA A 55 12.06 13.28 -14.65
CA ALA A 55 13.25 12.45 -14.57
C ALA A 55 12.88 11.03 -14.08
N PRO A 56 13.48 9.95 -14.64
CA PRO A 56 12.98 8.58 -14.45
C PRO A 56 12.78 8.17 -12.99
N MET A 57 13.75 8.48 -12.12
CA MET A 57 13.66 8.15 -10.70
C MET A 57 12.60 8.99 -9.97
N THR A 58 12.51 10.27 -10.29
CA THR A 58 11.52 11.19 -9.69
C THR A 58 10.09 10.80 -10.05
N GLY A 59 9.84 10.46 -11.32
CA GLY A 59 8.54 9.97 -11.77
C GLY A 59 8.14 8.68 -11.05
N ARG A 60 9.08 7.74 -10.91
CA ARG A 60 8.86 6.48 -10.19
C ARG A 60 8.52 6.70 -8.70
N ILE A 61 9.30 7.51 -7.99
CA ILE A 61 9.05 7.81 -6.57
C ILE A 61 7.69 8.50 -6.39
N ALA A 62 7.33 9.42 -7.29
CA ALA A 62 6.02 10.08 -7.24
C ALA A 62 4.87 9.06 -7.40
N ALA A 63 4.98 8.14 -8.34
CA ALA A 63 4.00 7.06 -8.51
C ALA A 63 3.94 6.15 -7.27
N MET A 64 5.08 5.89 -6.62
CA MET A 64 5.15 5.06 -5.40
C MET A 64 4.43 5.71 -4.24
N ASN A 65 4.64 7.00 -4.04
CA ASN A 65 3.94 7.76 -3.01
C ASN A 65 2.43 7.82 -3.26
N GLU A 66 2.00 7.96 -4.51
CA GLU A 66 0.59 7.92 -4.88
C GLU A 66 -0.04 6.54 -4.61
N ALA A 67 0.64 5.44 -4.95
CA ALA A 67 0.16 4.10 -4.65
C ALA A 67 0.00 3.85 -3.14
N LEU A 68 0.98 4.28 -2.33
CA LEU A 68 0.90 4.22 -0.87
C LEU A 68 -0.21 5.11 -0.30
N ALA A 69 -0.42 6.31 -0.87
CA ALA A 69 -1.50 7.18 -0.46
C ALA A 69 -2.88 6.55 -0.73
N ARG A 70 -3.04 5.84 -1.85
CA ARG A 70 -4.27 5.08 -2.14
C ARG A 70 -4.49 3.95 -1.15
N LEU A 71 -3.46 3.18 -0.81
CA LEU A 71 -3.53 2.15 0.22
C LEU A 71 -3.89 2.75 1.59
N ALA A 72 -3.26 3.86 1.98
CA ALA A 72 -3.58 4.54 3.25
C ALA A 72 -5.04 4.99 3.32
N ARG A 73 -5.59 5.53 2.22
CA ARG A 73 -7.02 5.88 2.14
C ARG A 73 -7.93 4.66 2.18
N GLU A 74 -7.54 3.55 1.56
CA GLU A 74 -8.26 2.29 1.64
C GLU A 74 -8.31 1.76 3.08
N MET A 75 -7.17 1.77 3.77
CA MET A 75 -7.10 1.39 5.18
C MET A 75 -8.00 2.29 6.02
N ALA A 76 -7.91 3.61 5.87
CA ALA A 76 -8.71 4.58 6.61
C ALA A 76 -10.23 4.41 6.42
N ARG A 77 -10.70 3.99 5.23
CA ARG A 77 -12.12 3.68 5.00
C ARG A 77 -12.60 2.43 5.74
N GLY A 78 -11.70 1.50 6.02
CA GLY A 78 -11.98 0.24 6.69
C GLY A 78 -11.65 0.24 8.19
N LEU A 79 -11.26 1.40 8.75
CA LEU A 79 -10.92 1.60 10.17
C LEU A 79 -12.12 2.12 10.97
#